data_AF-X0X1N0-F1
#
_entry.id   AF-X0X1N0-F1
#
_cell.length_a   1.000
_cell.length_b   1.000
_cell.length_c   1.000
_cell.angle_alpha   90.00
_cell.angle_beta   90.00
_cell.angle_gamma   90.00
#
_symmetry.space_group_name_H-M   'P 1'
#
loop_
_entity.id
_entity.type
_entity.pdbx_description
1 polymer ?
#
loop_
_entity_poly.entity_id
_entity_poly.type
_entity_poly.pdbx_seq_one_letter_code
_entity_poly.pdbx_strand_id
1 'polypeptide(L)'
;GTSISTSTIQTLIERKTSFIFSTHMHSLPKLPMIKELPEKSLRISHLVLRFDEESNKIIYDRKLQEGPGNSIYGLEVAMSLSIDSEFLRKANNVRKYILNEQKQFLSTKRSNYNGKLYMDSCIICGSNDIEKMITHHNKEQHLADGEGFINTMPKNILSNLSNICEDCHIRLHNNGLEIITIETSKGIEKVLNITGKN
;
A
#
# COMPACT_ATOMS: atom_id res chain seq x y z
N GLY A 1 -22.84 -3.79 -20.35
CA GLY A 1 -22.40 -2.78 -19.36
C GLY A 1 -21.01 -2.28 -19.68
N THR A 2 -19.99 -3.07 -19.32
CA THR A 2 -18.57 -2.72 -19.52
C THR A 2 -18.24 -2.43 -20.98
N SER A 3 -18.56 -3.38 -21.88
CA SER A 3 -18.30 -3.26 -23.31
C SER A 3 -18.89 -1.97 -23.90
N ILE A 4 -20.17 -1.70 -23.64
CA ILE A 4 -20.87 -0.50 -24.11
C ILE A 4 -20.22 0.78 -23.56
N SER A 5 -19.90 0.82 -22.26
CA SER A 5 -19.29 2.00 -21.62
C SER A 5 -17.91 2.29 -22.20
N THR A 6 -17.10 1.24 -22.36
CA THR A 6 -15.78 1.34 -22.99
C THR A 6 -15.88 1.85 -24.42
N SER A 7 -16.70 1.21 -25.26
CA SER A 7 -16.85 1.61 -26.66
C SER A 7 -17.35 3.05 -26.77
N THR A 8 -18.26 3.47 -25.88
CA THR A 8 -18.75 4.85 -25.82
C THR A 8 -17.60 5.83 -25.57
N ILE A 9 -16.75 5.57 -24.57
CA ILE A 9 -15.60 6.43 -24.26
C ILE A 9 -14.64 6.51 -25.47
N GLN A 10 -14.29 5.37 -26.06
CA GLN A 10 -13.39 5.31 -27.21
C GLN A 10 -13.95 6.11 -28.40
N THR A 11 -15.22 5.88 -28.77
CA THR A 11 -15.87 6.59 -29.88
C THR A 11 -15.95 8.10 -29.63
N LEU A 12 -16.22 8.54 -28.39
CA LEU A 12 -16.27 9.97 -28.06
C LEU A 12 -14.89 10.65 -28.17
N ILE A 13 -13.83 9.94 -27.80
CA ILE A 13 -12.43 10.39 -27.94
C ILE A 13 -12.04 10.46 -29.42
N GLU A 14 -12.32 9.42 -30.21
CA GLU A 14 -12.03 9.37 -31.64
C GLU A 14 -12.72 10.51 -32.41
N ARG A 15 -13.96 10.85 -32.00
CA ARG A 15 -14.73 11.96 -32.56
C ARG A 15 -14.31 13.34 -32.05
N LYS A 16 -13.29 13.42 -31.18
CA LYS A 16 -12.76 14.67 -30.61
C LYS A 16 -13.84 15.53 -29.93
N THR A 17 -14.75 14.87 -29.23
CA THR A 17 -15.83 15.55 -28.50
C THR A 17 -15.41 15.89 -27.07
N SER A 18 -16.01 16.93 -26.48
CA SER A 18 -15.91 17.19 -25.04
C SER A 18 -17.05 16.48 -24.32
N PHE A 19 -16.73 15.70 -23.28
CA PHE A 19 -17.74 14.92 -22.56
C PHE A 19 -17.40 14.76 -21.07
N ILE A 20 -18.44 14.48 -20.28
CA ILE A 20 -18.33 14.00 -18.90
C ILE A 20 -19.07 12.66 -18.83
N PHE A 21 -18.39 11.63 -18.34
CA PHE A 21 -18.95 10.29 -18.22
C PHE A 21 -18.87 9.83 -16.78
N SER A 22 -20.03 9.58 -16.16
CA SER A 22 -20.12 9.06 -14.78
C SER A 22 -20.51 7.60 -14.80
N THR A 23 -19.90 6.80 -13.92
CA THR A 23 -20.14 5.35 -13.87
C THR A 23 -19.84 4.80 -12.48
N HIS A 24 -20.52 3.71 -12.12
CA HIS A 24 -20.24 2.93 -10.90
C HIS A 24 -19.23 1.79 -11.16
N MET A 25 -18.67 1.71 -12.36
CA MET A 25 -17.83 0.60 -12.79
C MET A 25 -16.36 0.83 -12.43
N HIS A 26 -15.96 0.47 -11.20
CA HIS A 26 -14.59 0.63 -10.71
C HIS A 26 -13.52 -0.17 -11.49
N SER A 27 -13.92 -1.20 -12.23
CA SER A 27 -13.01 -1.96 -13.09
C SER A 27 -12.72 -1.29 -14.42
N LEU A 28 -13.54 -0.31 -14.85
CA LEU A 28 -13.43 0.33 -16.16
C LEU A 28 -12.06 1.02 -16.36
N PRO A 29 -11.55 1.82 -15.40
CA PRO A 29 -10.20 2.40 -15.48
C PRO A 29 -9.06 1.39 -15.55
N LYS A 30 -9.30 0.12 -15.16
CA LYS A 30 -8.28 -0.93 -15.11
C LYS A 30 -8.10 -1.64 -16.44
N LEU A 31 -9.07 -1.53 -17.35
CA LEU A 31 -9.08 -2.23 -18.63
C LEU A 31 -7.92 -1.73 -19.52
N PRO A 32 -7.21 -2.64 -20.22
CA PRO A 32 -6.13 -2.26 -21.14
C PRO A 32 -6.57 -1.20 -22.15
N MET A 33 -7.73 -1.42 -22.76
CA MET A 33 -8.37 -0.50 -23.72
C MET A 33 -8.70 0.92 -23.22
N ILE A 34 -8.69 1.13 -21.89
CA ILE A 34 -8.82 2.46 -21.28
C ILE A 34 -7.45 3.00 -20.86
N LYS A 35 -6.56 2.14 -20.36
CA LYS A 35 -5.19 2.50 -19.96
C LYS A 35 -4.29 2.89 -21.14
N GLU A 36 -4.53 2.30 -22.29
CA GLU A 36 -3.75 2.48 -23.53
C GLU A 36 -4.24 3.68 -24.36
N LEU A 37 -5.26 4.41 -23.88
CA LEU A 37 -5.72 5.63 -24.53
C LEU A 37 -4.62 6.70 -24.56
N PRO A 38 -4.58 7.56 -25.58
CA PRO A 38 -3.57 8.62 -25.67
C PRO A 38 -3.52 9.49 -24.42
N GLU A 39 -2.32 9.88 -24.01
CA GLU A 39 -2.13 10.77 -22.87
C GLU A 39 -2.95 12.06 -23.06
N LYS A 40 -3.59 12.54 -21.98
CA LYS A 40 -4.48 13.73 -21.97
C LYS A 40 -5.82 13.58 -22.69
N SER A 41 -6.10 12.44 -23.36
CA SER A 41 -7.41 12.22 -24.01
C SER A 41 -8.55 11.94 -23.02
N LEU A 42 -8.21 11.46 -21.81
CA LEU A 42 -9.17 11.12 -20.77
C LEU A 42 -8.62 11.48 -19.40
N ARG A 43 -9.39 12.24 -18.62
CA ARG A 43 -9.09 12.51 -17.20
C ARG A 43 -10.03 11.69 -16.33
N ILE A 44 -9.46 10.86 -15.46
CA ILE A 44 -10.22 10.06 -14.50
C ILE A 44 -10.26 10.82 -13.18
N SER A 45 -11.45 10.96 -12.61
CA SER A 45 -11.65 11.69 -11.35
C SER A 45 -12.84 11.13 -10.59
N HIS A 46 -12.89 11.43 -9.29
CA HIS A 46 -13.96 11.01 -8.38
C HIS A 46 -14.35 12.15 -7.43
N LEU A 47 -15.53 12.05 -6.84
CA LEU A 47 -15.96 12.98 -5.78
C LEU A 47 -15.50 12.45 -4.42
N VAL A 48 -14.87 13.31 -3.63
CA VAL A 48 -14.33 12.94 -2.31
C VAL A 48 -15.44 12.81 -1.29
N LEU A 49 -15.35 11.74 -0.50
CA LEU A 49 -16.19 11.47 0.66
C LEU A 49 -15.27 11.16 1.84
N ARG A 50 -15.62 11.65 3.04
CA ARG A 50 -14.85 11.41 4.26
C ARG A 50 -15.78 10.86 5.32
N PHE A 51 -15.34 9.82 6.03
CA PHE A 51 -16.02 9.36 7.22
C PHE A 51 -15.49 10.13 8.42
N ASP A 52 -16.39 10.74 9.19
CA ASP A 52 -16.08 11.37 10.46
C ASP A 52 -16.42 10.38 11.58
N GLU A 53 -15.39 9.81 12.18
CA GLU A 53 -15.51 8.82 13.25
C GLU A 53 -16.10 9.42 14.54
N GLU A 54 -15.82 10.69 14.83
CA GLU A 54 -16.30 11.34 16.06
C GLU A 54 -17.81 11.54 16.02
N SER A 55 -18.34 11.95 14.87
CA SER A 55 -19.78 12.18 14.69
C SER A 55 -20.53 11.02 14.05
N ASN A 56 -19.83 9.94 13.69
CA ASN A 56 -20.35 8.76 12.97
C ASN A 56 -21.15 9.15 11.71
N LYS A 57 -20.62 10.09 10.92
CA LYS A 57 -21.29 10.64 9.72
C LYS A 57 -20.37 10.58 8.52
N ILE A 58 -20.98 10.58 7.34
CA ILE A 58 -20.23 10.79 6.10
C ILE A 58 -20.35 12.24 5.67
N ILE A 59 -19.21 12.84 5.42
CA ILE A 59 -19.06 14.18 4.88
C ILE A 59 -18.86 14.07 3.38
N TYR A 60 -19.82 14.62 2.64
CA TYR A 60 -19.75 14.78 1.19
C TYR A 60 -18.96 16.06 0.87
N ASP A 61 -17.63 15.96 0.71
CA ASP A 61 -16.76 17.11 0.39
C ASP A 61 -17.10 17.69 -1.00
N ARG A 62 -17.73 16.89 -1.88
CA ARG A 62 -18.15 17.26 -3.26
C ARG A 62 -17.05 17.86 -4.12
N LYS A 63 -15.79 17.69 -3.71
CA LYS A 63 -14.61 18.08 -4.46
C LYS A 63 -14.24 16.98 -5.43
N LEU A 64 -13.95 17.38 -6.67
CA LEU A 64 -13.46 16.49 -7.70
C LEU A 64 -11.95 16.29 -7.49
N GLN A 65 -11.53 15.05 -7.22
CA GLN A 65 -10.14 14.66 -7.09
C GLN A 65 -9.73 13.71 -8.21
N GLU A 66 -8.44 13.75 -8.55
CA GLU A 66 -7.89 12.93 -9.61
C GLU A 66 -7.86 11.44 -9.23
N GLY A 67 -7.97 10.59 -10.24
CA GLY A 67 -7.98 9.14 -10.08
C GLY A 67 -9.38 8.54 -9.90
N PRO A 68 -9.47 7.19 -9.92
CA PRO A 68 -10.73 6.46 -9.94
C PRO A 68 -11.51 6.48 -8.62
N GLY A 69 -10.92 7.07 -7.56
CA GLY A 69 -11.43 7.01 -6.20
C GLY A 69 -11.28 5.62 -5.58
N ASN A 70 -11.65 5.53 -4.31
CA ASN A 70 -11.67 4.24 -3.63
C ASN A 70 -12.91 3.44 -4.09
N SER A 71 -12.73 2.19 -4.51
CA SER A 71 -13.81 1.36 -5.08
C SER A 71 -14.81 0.82 -4.06
N ILE A 72 -14.71 1.32 -2.83
CA ILE A 72 -15.24 0.71 -1.64
C ILE A 72 -15.78 1.85 -0.81
N TYR A 73 -16.87 2.43 -1.27
CA TYR A 73 -17.62 3.45 -0.54
C TYR A 73 -18.95 2.90 0.00
N GLY A 74 -19.38 1.74 -0.51
CA GLY A 74 -20.66 1.15 -0.14
C GLY A 74 -20.74 0.72 1.33
N LEU A 75 -19.63 0.31 1.94
CA LEU A 75 -19.62 -0.09 3.35
C LEU A 75 -19.64 1.13 4.26
N GLU A 76 -18.94 2.19 3.87
CA GLU A 76 -18.87 3.47 4.55
C GLU A 76 -20.24 4.13 4.56
N VAL A 77 -20.95 4.13 3.43
CA VAL A 77 -22.39 4.49 3.35
C VAL A 77 -23.23 3.65 4.29
N ALA A 78 -23.07 2.34 4.25
CA ALA A 78 -23.84 1.43 5.09
C ALA A 78 -23.65 1.71 6.59
N MET A 79 -22.44 2.08 7.02
CA MET A 79 -22.15 2.47 8.41
C MET A 79 -22.96 3.71 8.84
N SER A 80 -23.13 4.70 7.95
CA SER A 80 -23.92 5.91 8.25
C SER A 80 -25.43 5.68 8.34
N LEU A 81 -25.93 4.55 7.82
CA LEU A 81 -27.36 4.21 7.81
C LEU A 81 -27.80 3.41 9.05
N SER A 82 -26.96 3.35 10.10
CA SER A 82 -27.24 2.56 11.32
C SER A 82 -27.57 1.10 11.02
N ILE A 83 -26.94 0.52 10.00
CA ILE A 83 -27.09 -0.88 9.63
C ILE A 83 -26.46 -1.75 10.70
N ASP A 84 -27.07 -2.92 10.95
CA ASP A 84 -26.63 -3.88 11.95
C ASP A 84 -25.12 -4.19 11.88
N SER A 85 -24.47 -4.18 13.05
CA SER A 85 -23.03 -4.36 13.17
C SER A 85 -22.54 -5.73 12.69
N GLU A 86 -23.37 -6.77 12.83
CA GLU A 86 -23.04 -8.12 12.37
C GLU A 86 -23.06 -8.20 10.84
N PHE A 87 -24.03 -7.55 10.20
CA PHE A 87 -24.08 -7.40 8.75
C PHE A 87 -22.85 -6.64 8.21
N LEU A 88 -22.50 -5.50 8.82
CA LEU A 88 -21.33 -4.71 8.42
C LEU A 88 -20.04 -5.52 8.54
N ARG A 89 -19.89 -6.30 9.62
CA ARG A 89 -18.75 -7.21 9.80
C ARG A 89 -18.68 -8.28 8.70
N LYS A 90 -19.81 -8.92 8.38
CA LYS A 90 -19.89 -9.92 7.30
C LYS A 90 -19.53 -9.29 5.94
N ALA A 91 -20.09 -8.12 5.64
CA ALA A 91 -19.81 -7.38 4.41
C ALA A 91 -18.32 -6.98 4.30
N ASN A 92 -17.70 -6.55 5.41
CA ASN A 92 -16.27 -6.26 5.45
C ASN A 92 -15.39 -7.50 5.21
N ASN A 93 -15.80 -8.67 5.71
CA ASN A 93 -15.07 -9.92 5.47
C ASN A 93 -15.14 -10.35 4.00
N VAL A 94 -16.32 -10.22 3.37
CA VAL A 94 -16.48 -10.46 1.92
C VAL A 94 -15.68 -9.45 1.10
N ARG A 95 -15.66 -8.18 1.52
CA ARG A 95 -14.81 -7.14 0.92
C ARG A 95 -13.34 -7.56 0.93
N LYS A 96 -12.82 -7.94 2.09
CA LYS A 96 -11.44 -8.39 2.24
C LYS A 96 -11.14 -9.61 1.35
N TYR A 97 -12.12 -10.50 1.19
CA TYR A 97 -12.06 -11.61 0.22
C TYR A 97 -11.84 -11.13 -1.20
N ILE A 98 -12.72 -10.26 -1.70
CA ILE A 98 -12.75 -9.84 -3.11
C ILE A 98 -11.52 -9.00 -3.49
N LEU A 99 -11.00 -8.20 -2.56
CA LEU A 99 -9.86 -7.33 -2.82
C LEU A 99 -8.51 -8.04 -2.76
N ASN A 100 -8.49 -9.35 -2.51
CA ASN A 100 -7.27 -10.07 -2.11
C ASN A 100 -6.56 -9.42 -0.91
N GLU A 101 -7.31 -8.70 -0.06
CA GLU A 101 -6.90 -8.38 1.32
C GLU A 101 -7.10 -9.61 2.24
N GLN A 102 -7.25 -10.80 1.63
CA GLN A 102 -7.24 -12.10 2.27
C GLN A 102 -5.86 -12.35 2.86
N LYS A 103 -5.67 -11.81 4.05
CA LYS A 103 -4.49 -12.04 4.89
C LYS A 103 -3.23 -11.58 4.17
N GLN A 104 -2.65 -10.47 4.64
CA GLN A 104 -1.25 -10.58 5.04
C GLN A 104 -1.19 -11.84 5.92
N PHE A 105 -0.92 -13.00 5.34
CA PHE A 105 -0.51 -14.13 6.13
C PHE A 105 0.76 -13.63 6.80
N LEU A 106 0.68 -13.42 8.11
CA LEU A 106 1.89 -13.33 8.93
C LEU A 106 2.70 -14.56 8.55
N SER A 107 3.72 -14.34 7.75
CA SER A 107 4.58 -15.39 7.26
C SER A 107 5.07 -16.16 8.48
N THR A 108 4.94 -17.49 8.48
CA THR A 108 5.53 -18.29 9.56
C THR A 108 7.05 -18.29 9.48
N LYS A 109 7.63 -17.86 8.33
CA LYS A 109 9.06 -17.67 8.15
C LYS A 109 9.52 -16.54 9.06
N ARG A 110 10.47 -16.88 9.93
CA ARG A 110 11.14 -15.95 10.84
C ARG A 110 12.58 -15.77 10.40
N SER A 111 13.20 -14.69 10.82
CA SER A 111 14.63 -14.50 10.64
C SER A 111 15.43 -15.59 11.35
N ASN A 112 16.50 -16.06 10.70
CA ASN A 112 17.48 -16.96 11.32
C ASN A 112 18.27 -16.27 12.45
N TYR A 113 18.31 -14.94 12.49
CA TYR A 113 19.05 -14.16 13.49
C TYR A 113 18.20 -13.82 14.71
N ASN A 114 16.89 -13.62 14.54
CA ASN A 114 15.98 -13.29 15.63
C ASN A 114 14.57 -13.80 15.35
N GLY A 115 14.10 -14.77 16.13
CA GLY A 115 12.78 -15.37 15.97
C GLY A 115 11.59 -14.45 16.24
N LYS A 116 11.82 -13.20 16.68
CA LYS A 116 10.80 -12.16 16.81
C LYS A 116 10.61 -11.35 15.51
N LEU A 117 11.53 -11.46 14.56
CA LEU A 117 11.42 -10.81 13.25
C LEU A 117 10.72 -11.75 12.26
N TYR A 118 9.52 -11.39 11.85
CA TYR A 118 8.73 -12.12 10.85
C TYR A 118 9.07 -11.64 9.44
N MET A 119 9.10 -12.58 8.49
CA MET A 119 9.49 -12.36 7.10
C MET A 119 8.25 -12.29 6.20
N ASP A 120 7.39 -11.31 6.47
CA ASP A 120 6.05 -11.13 5.90
C ASP A 120 6.01 -10.21 4.67
N SER A 121 6.67 -9.05 4.75
CA SER A 121 6.78 -8.09 3.65
C SER A 121 8.03 -7.22 3.75
N CYS A 122 8.57 -6.83 2.59
CA CYS A 122 9.70 -5.93 2.52
C CYS A 122 9.33 -4.55 3.05
N ILE A 123 10.04 -4.05 4.05
CA ILE A 123 9.75 -2.72 4.63
C ILE A 123 10.01 -1.55 3.67
N ILE A 124 10.71 -1.80 2.55
CA ILE A 124 11.06 -0.77 1.56
C ILE A 124 10.03 -0.69 0.43
N CYS A 125 9.71 -1.82 -0.20
CA CYS A 125 8.85 -1.84 -1.39
C CYS A 125 7.48 -2.48 -1.15
N GLY A 126 7.22 -3.03 0.04
CA GLY A 126 5.98 -3.73 0.36
C GLY A 126 5.81 -5.08 -0.34
N SER A 127 6.81 -5.57 -1.07
CA SER A 127 6.77 -6.92 -1.68
C SER A 127 6.47 -7.97 -0.62
N ASN A 128 5.63 -8.93 -0.96
CA ASN A 128 5.22 -10.06 -0.11
C ASN A 128 5.76 -11.40 -0.65
N ASP A 129 6.77 -11.36 -1.53
CA ASP A 129 7.48 -12.54 -2.02
C ASP A 129 8.40 -13.10 -0.91
N ILE A 130 7.85 -13.97 -0.07
CA ILE A 130 8.50 -14.52 1.13
C ILE A 130 9.81 -15.25 0.79
N GLU A 131 9.93 -15.84 -0.40
CA GLU A 131 11.14 -16.58 -0.81
C GLU A 131 12.32 -15.62 -0.96
N LYS A 132 12.08 -14.42 -1.48
CA LYS A 132 13.09 -13.36 -1.67
C LYS A 132 13.32 -12.49 -0.43
N MET A 133 12.59 -12.72 0.65
CA MET A 133 12.79 -11.96 1.90
C MET A 133 14.04 -12.42 2.63
N ILE A 134 14.88 -11.45 2.97
CA ILE A 134 16.12 -11.62 3.73
C ILE A 134 16.18 -10.64 4.90
N THR A 135 16.92 -11.02 5.94
CA THR A 135 17.19 -10.14 7.08
C THR A 135 18.36 -9.25 6.75
N HIS A 136 18.17 -7.95 6.89
CA HIS A 136 19.21 -6.93 6.80
C HIS A 136 19.59 -6.43 8.19
N HIS A 137 20.88 -6.38 8.47
CA HIS A 137 21.42 -5.74 9.68
C HIS A 137 21.64 -4.25 9.38
N ASN A 138 20.86 -3.37 10.01
CA ASN A 138 20.96 -1.92 9.82
C ASN A 138 22.36 -1.40 10.19
N LYS A 139 22.94 -1.91 11.28
CA LYS A 139 24.39 -1.84 11.53
C LYS A 139 25.00 -3.18 11.13
N GLU A 140 25.88 -3.13 10.15
CA GLU A 140 26.45 -4.32 9.54
C GLU A 140 27.11 -5.25 10.57
N GLN A 141 26.85 -6.55 10.43
CA GLN A 141 27.32 -7.56 11.38
C GLN A 141 28.85 -7.67 11.49
N HIS A 142 29.61 -7.18 10.50
CA HIS A 142 31.07 -7.21 10.50
C HIS A 142 31.67 -6.22 11.52
N LEU A 143 30.88 -5.23 11.98
CA LEU A 143 31.26 -4.28 13.03
C LEU A 143 31.15 -4.85 14.44
N ALA A 144 30.66 -6.09 14.58
CA ALA A 144 30.53 -6.73 15.87
C ALA A 144 31.87 -7.25 16.37
N ASP A 145 32.11 -7.13 17.67
CA ASP A 145 33.26 -7.71 18.35
C ASP A 145 33.17 -9.24 18.47
N GLY A 146 34.19 -9.85 19.10
CA GLY A 146 34.26 -11.30 19.32
C GLY A 146 33.13 -11.86 20.19
N GLU A 147 32.44 -11.01 20.95
CA GLU A 147 31.28 -11.38 21.77
C GLU A 147 29.94 -11.14 21.05
N GLY A 148 29.97 -10.59 19.83
CA GLY A 148 28.80 -10.36 18.99
C GLY A 148 28.08 -9.04 19.27
N PHE A 149 28.74 -8.08 19.90
CA PHE A 149 28.20 -6.74 20.18
C PHE A 149 28.75 -5.70 19.21
N ILE A 150 27.88 -4.80 18.77
CA ILE A 150 28.23 -3.58 18.05
C ILE A 150 28.14 -2.45 19.09
N ASN A 151 29.29 -2.03 19.63
CA ASN A 151 29.39 -1.20 20.83
C ASN A 151 28.67 -1.86 22.02
N THR A 152 27.52 -1.33 22.46
CA THR A 152 26.74 -1.87 23.58
C THR A 152 25.53 -2.70 23.13
N MET A 153 25.32 -2.85 21.81
CA MET A 153 24.12 -3.44 21.24
C MET A 153 24.40 -4.83 20.66
N PRO A 154 23.69 -5.90 21.06
CA PRO A 154 23.82 -7.21 20.43
C PRO A 154 23.50 -7.13 18.93
N LYS A 155 24.35 -7.67 18.05
CA LYS A 155 24.16 -7.53 16.59
C LYS A 155 22.81 -8.06 16.08
N ASN A 156 22.23 -9.07 16.74
CA ASN A 156 20.97 -9.71 16.36
C ASN A 156 19.73 -9.19 17.12
N ILE A 157 19.84 -8.06 17.83
CA ILE A 157 18.67 -7.45 18.48
C ILE A 157 17.65 -6.98 17.43
N LEU A 158 16.35 -7.08 17.74
CA LEU A 158 15.29 -6.75 16.79
C LEU A 158 15.38 -5.32 16.22
N SER A 159 15.82 -4.35 17.02
CA SER A 159 16.02 -2.96 16.57
C SER A 159 17.11 -2.81 15.50
N ASN A 160 18.09 -3.73 15.46
CA ASN A 160 19.16 -3.74 14.46
C ASN A 160 18.79 -4.52 13.18
N LEU A 161 17.66 -5.22 13.17
CA LEU A 161 17.28 -6.10 12.05
C LEU A 161 16.08 -5.56 11.30
N SER A 162 16.09 -5.69 9.98
CA SER A 162 15.00 -5.28 9.10
C SER A 162 14.69 -6.38 8.10
N ASN A 163 13.40 -6.56 7.79
CA ASN A 163 12.93 -7.50 6.77
C ASN A 163 12.87 -6.78 5.41
N ILE A 164 13.69 -7.19 4.45
CA ILE A 164 13.70 -6.59 3.10
C ILE A 164 13.82 -7.68 2.03
N CYS A 165 13.37 -7.40 0.81
CA CYS A 165 13.64 -8.29 -0.33
C CYS A 165 15.07 -8.13 -0.85
N GLU A 166 15.58 -9.17 -1.48
CA GLU A 166 16.92 -9.20 -2.11
C GLU A 166 17.18 -7.99 -3.02
N ASP A 167 16.22 -7.61 -3.87
CA ASP A 167 16.33 -6.45 -4.76
C ASP A 167 16.56 -5.14 -3.98
N CYS A 168 15.85 -4.96 -2.86
CA CYS A 168 16.00 -3.77 -2.02
C CYS A 168 17.30 -3.81 -1.22
N HIS A 169 17.77 -4.99 -0.82
CA HIS A 169 19.07 -5.15 -0.17
C HIS A 169 20.22 -4.74 -1.09
N ILE A 170 20.20 -5.19 -2.35
CA ILE A 170 21.19 -4.80 -3.36
C ILE A 170 21.17 -3.28 -3.55
N ARG A 171 19.96 -2.69 -3.68
CA ARG A 171 19.80 -1.24 -3.82
C ARG A 171 20.34 -0.45 -2.62
N LEU A 172 20.15 -0.94 -1.39
CA LEU A 172 20.67 -0.29 -0.19
C LEU A 172 22.19 -0.16 -0.25
N HIS A 173 22.88 -1.28 -0.48
CA HIS A 173 24.34 -1.31 -0.50
C HIS A 173 24.93 -0.58 -1.71
N ASN A 174 24.26 -0.60 -2.86
CA ASN A 174 24.75 0.09 -4.07
C ASN A 174 24.56 1.61 -4.03
N ASN A 175 23.51 2.11 -3.35
CA ASN A 175 23.14 3.52 -3.40
C ASN A 175 23.49 4.32 -2.13
N GLY A 176 24.21 3.72 -1.17
CA GLY A 176 24.53 4.41 0.10
C GLY A 176 23.27 4.80 0.89
N LEU A 177 22.25 3.95 0.86
CA LEU A 177 21.01 4.18 1.59
C LEU A 177 21.10 3.46 2.93
N GLU A 178 20.63 4.12 3.99
CA GLU A 178 20.54 3.52 5.33
C GLU A 178 19.08 3.46 5.78
N ILE A 179 18.75 2.44 6.58
CA ILE A 179 17.45 2.33 7.24
C ILE A 179 17.57 2.99 8.61
N ILE A 180 16.92 4.14 8.78
CA ILE A 180 16.85 4.84 10.07
C ILE A 180 15.51 4.61 10.75
N THR A 181 15.49 4.79 12.05
CA THR A 181 14.28 4.72 12.87
C THR A 181 13.90 6.13 13.30
N ILE A 182 12.64 6.51 13.08
CA ILE A 182 12.07 7.81 13.45
C ILE A 182 10.89 7.62 14.41
N GLU A 183 10.67 8.59 15.30
CA GLU A 183 9.49 8.63 16.16
C GLU A 183 8.40 9.49 15.50
N THR A 184 7.18 8.98 15.45
CA THR A 184 5.99 9.66 14.93
C THR A 184 4.88 9.69 15.98
N SER A 185 3.85 10.52 15.77
CA SER A 185 2.65 10.55 16.62
C SER A 185 1.87 9.23 16.62
N LYS A 186 2.23 8.28 15.76
CA LYS A 186 1.66 6.92 15.68
C LYS A 186 2.61 5.84 16.18
N GLY A 187 3.78 6.20 16.70
CA GLY A 187 4.78 5.29 17.25
C GLY A 187 6.12 5.35 16.49
N ILE A 188 6.92 4.30 16.63
CA ILE A 188 8.25 4.22 16.00
C ILE A 188 8.11 3.66 14.58
N GLU A 189 8.64 4.37 13.59
CA GLU A 189 8.61 3.99 12.17
C GLU A 189 10.03 3.86 11.59
N LYS A 190 10.22 2.95 10.63
CA LYS A 190 11.50 2.80 9.90
C LYS A 190 11.38 3.44 8.52
N VAL A 191 12.32 4.31 8.18
CA VAL A 191 12.34 5.02 6.90
C VAL A 191 13.70 4.88 6.23
N LEU A 192 13.71 4.96 4.90
CA LEU A 192 14.95 5.05 4.13
C LEU A 192 15.52 6.47 4.24
N ASN A 193 16.78 6.56 4.63
CA ASN A 193 17.55 7.78 4.58
C ASN A 193 18.57 7.70 3.45
N ILE A 194 18.70 8.78 2.68
CA ILE A 194 19.76 8.92 1.69
C ILE A 194 20.97 9.46 2.44
N THR A 195 22.02 8.65 2.62
CA THR A 195 23.28 9.24 3.06
C THR A 195 23.86 9.97 1.86
N GLY A 196 23.87 11.31 1.94
CA GLY A 196 24.60 12.11 0.97
C GLY A 196 26.08 11.78 1.11
N LYS A 197 26.61 10.92 0.25
CA LYS A 197 28.04 10.94 -0.05
C LYS A 197 28.32 12.23 -0.84
N ASN A 198 28.65 13.28 -0.11
CA ASN A 198 29.57 14.30 -0.61
C ASN A 198 30.99 13.73 -0.59
#